data_AF-A0A4C1TUH9-F1
#
_entry.id   AF-A0A4C1TUH9-F1
#
_cell.length_a   1.000
_cell.length_b   1.000
_cell.length_c   1.000
_cell.angle_alpha   90.00
_cell.angle_beta   90.00
_cell.angle_gamma   90.00
#
_symmetry.space_group_name_H-M   'P 1'
#
loop_
_entity.id
_entity.type
_entity.pdbx_description
1 polymer ?
#
loop_
_entity_poly.entity_id
_entity_poly.type
_entity_poly.pdbx_seq_one_letter_code
_entity_poly.pdbx_strand_id
1 'polypeptide(L)'
;MKLGLFWVTAHAGIERNKRADELARRDVLTKKTAADYSFPLSYAKRVIRTTTLEDCQERYAEGSTTETTKYFFSRIEEAYRVIRQVEMTSQMAQTLTGHGRFTRYLYKLRDLRDGLS
;
A
#
# COMPACT_ATOMS: atom_id res chain seq x y z
N MET A 1 13.95 21.48 27.86
CA MET A 1 13.39 20.11 27.99
C MET A 1 13.83 19.33 26.75
N LYS A 2 14.61 18.24 26.91
CA LYS A 2 15.07 17.41 25.78
C LYS A 2 14.17 16.18 25.68
N LEU A 3 13.49 16.00 24.55
CA LEU A 3 12.82 14.73 24.23
C LEU A 3 13.83 13.77 23.59
N GLY A 4 14.00 12.59 24.21
CA GLY A 4 14.76 11.48 23.65
C GLY A 4 13.81 10.49 22.99
N LEU A 5 14.05 10.18 21.72
CA LEU A 5 13.34 9.12 21.00
C LEU A 5 14.11 7.82 21.18
N PHE A 6 13.41 6.76 21.62
CA PHE A 6 13.94 5.41 21.74
C PHE A 6 13.18 4.46 20.82
N TRP A 7 13.90 3.56 20.17
CA TRP A 7 13.29 2.50 19.39
C TRP A 7 12.75 1.41 20.32
N VAL A 8 11.43 1.28 20.41
CA VAL A 8 10.78 0.16 21.07
C VAL A 8 10.32 -0.81 20.00
N THR A 9 10.86 -2.02 20.00
CA THR A 9 10.45 -3.09 19.09
C THR A 9 9.01 -3.48 19.42
N ALA A 10 8.08 -3.21 18.50
CA ALA A 10 6.62 -3.40 18.69
C ALA A 10 6.18 -4.83 19.07
N HIS A 11 7.09 -5.81 19.03
CA HIS A 11 6.80 -7.25 19.22
C HIS A 11 7.80 -7.98 20.14
N ALA A 12 8.53 -7.25 20.99
CA ALA A 12 9.41 -7.86 21.99
C ALA A 12 8.58 -8.62 23.05
N GLY A 13 8.68 -9.95 23.08
CA GLY A 13 8.02 -10.80 24.08
C GLY A 13 7.12 -11.90 23.53
N ILE A 14 6.76 -11.85 22.24
CA ILE A 14 5.98 -12.92 21.60
C ILE A 14 6.92 -14.02 21.12
N GLU A 15 6.95 -15.13 21.86
CA GLU A 15 7.89 -16.24 21.65
C GLU A 15 7.88 -16.80 20.22
N ARG A 16 6.68 -16.91 19.62
CA ARG A 16 6.53 -17.37 18.22
C ARG A 16 7.19 -16.42 17.22
N ASN A 17 7.14 -15.11 17.45
CA ASN A 17 7.70 -14.12 16.55
C ASN A 17 9.23 -14.03 16.71
N LYS A 18 9.73 -14.14 17.95
CA LYS A 18 11.17 -14.30 18.22
C LYS A 18 11.73 -15.52 17.49
N ARG A 19 11.02 -16.66 17.56
CA ARG A 19 11.40 -17.88 16.84
C ARG A 19 11.38 -17.67 15.32
N ALA A 20 10.40 -16.93 14.79
CA ALA A 20 10.36 -16.58 13.36
C ALA A 20 11.55 -15.69 12.95
N ASP A 21 11.88 -14.67 13.74
CA ASP A 21 13.05 -13.80 13.51
C ASP A 21 14.36 -14.58 13.59
N GLU A 22 14.51 -15.49 14.55
CA GLU A 22 15.69 -16.35 14.63
C GLU A 22 15.81 -17.29 13.43
N LEU A 23 14.70 -17.87 12.98
CA LEU A 23 14.67 -18.72 11.78
C LEU A 23 15.05 -17.91 10.53
N ALA A 24 14.52 -16.69 10.39
CA ALA A 24 14.88 -15.80 9.29
C ALA A 24 16.37 -15.42 9.32
N ARG A 25 16.91 -15.10 10.51
CA ARG A 25 18.35 -14.79 10.68
C ARG A 25 19.25 -15.99 10.36
N ARG A 26 18.85 -17.20 10.78
CA ARG A 26 19.60 -18.44 10.45
C ARG A 26 19.60 -18.68 8.94
N ASP A 27 18.47 -18.49 8.25
CA ASP A 27 18.38 -18.70 6.80
C ASP A 27 19.17 -17.64 6.00
N VAL A 28 19.25 -16.40 6.50
CA VAL A 28 20.11 -15.34 5.92
C VAL A 28 21.60 -15.65 6.11
N LEU A 29 21.98 -16.24 7.25
CA LEU A 29 23.37 -16.62 7.53
C LEU A 29 23.84 -17.83 6.71
N THR A 30 22.94 -18.75 6.36
CA THR A 30 23.26 -19.94 5.57
C THR A 30 23.17 -19.71 4.06
N LYS A 31 22.34 -18.75 3.61
CA LYS A 31 22.18 -18.43 2.19
C LYS A 31 22.73 -17.04 1.86
N LYS A 32 24.06 -16.93 1.74
CA LYS A 32 24.67 -15.96 0.80
C LYS A 32 24.62 -16.53 -0.62
N THR A 33 23.44 -16.96 -1.05
CA THR A 33 23.24 -17.46 -2.40
C THR A 33 23.03 -16.25 -3.27
N ALA A 34 24.01 -15.92 -4.12
CA ALA A 34 23.78 -15.02 -5.23
C ALA A 34 22.56 -15.56 -5.99
N ALA A 35 21.56 -14.72 -6.22
CA ALA A 35 20.34 -15.19 -6.81
C ALA A 35 20.65 -15.79 -8.19
N ASP A 36 20.35 -17.08 -8.36
CA ASP A 36 20.64 -17.85 -9.57
C ASP A 36 19.62 -17.51 -10.66
N TYR A 37 19.74 -16.30 -11.18
CA TYR A 37 18.94 -15.82 -12.30
C TYR A 37 19.83 -15.66 -13.51
N SER A 38 19.45 -16.28 -14.63
CA SER A 38 20.14 -16.15 -15.93
C SER A 38 19.99 -14.75 -16.55
N PHE A 39 19.25 -13.83 -15.93
CA PHE A 39 18.90 -12.51 -16.48
C PHE A 39 19.27 -11.36 -15.52
N PRO A 40 19.47 -10.14 -16.02
CA PRO A 40 19.71 -8.98 -15.18
C PRO A 40 18.54 -8.71 -14.22
N LEU A 41 18.84 -8.41 -12.96
CA LEU A 41 17.83 -8.08 -11.96
C LEU A 41 16.95 -6.88 -12.36
N SER A 42 17.52 -5.92 -13.10
CA SER A 42 16.78 -4.77 -13.64
C SER A 42 15.67 -5.19 -14.61
N TYR A 43 15.92 -6.22 -15.43
CA TYR A 43 14.93 -6.79 -16.35
C TYR A 43 13.78 -7.42 -15.57
N ALA A 44 14.08 -8.27 -14.58
CA ALA A 44 13.09 -8.92 -13.73
C ALA A 44 12.18 -7.91 -13.02
N LYS A 45 12.80 -6.89 -12.40
CA LYS A 45 12.09 -5.81 -11.72
C LYS A 45 11.18 -5.03 -12.67
N ARG A 46 11.63 -4.80 -13.91
CA ARG A 46 10.83 -4.13 -14.93
C ARG A 46 9.62 -4.97 -15.32
N VAL A 47 9.81 -6.25 -15.62
CA VAL A 47 8.72 -7.17 -16.00
C VAL A 47 7.67 -7.23 -14.89
N ILE A 48 8.09 -7.49 -13.65
CA ILE A 48 7.17 -7.54 -12.50
C ILE A 48 6.40 -6.22 -12.35
N ARG A 49 7.09 -5.08 -12.46
CA ARG A 49 6.45 -3.77 -12.33
C ARG A 49 5.44 -3.51 -13.45
N THR A 50 5.78 -3.84 -14.70
CA THR A 50 4.89 -3.66 -15.85
C THR A 50 3.64 -4.51 -15.69
N THR A 51 3.78 -5.81 -15.45
CA THR A 51 2.64 -6.72 -15.27
C THR A 51 1.77 -6.31 -14.08
N THR A 52 2.39 -5.94 -12.95
CA THR A 52 1.63 -5.47 -11.78
C THR A 52 0.81 -4.21 -12.09
N LEU A 53 1.36 -3.27 -12.88
CA LEU A 53 0.65 -2.05 -13.25
C LEU A 53 -0.50 -2.33 -14.23
N GLU A 54 -0.33 -3.27 -15.16
CA GLU A 54 -1.37 -3.72 -16.09
C GLU A 54 -2.54 -4.35 -15.33
N ASP A 55 -2.27 -5.32 -14.45
CA ASP A 55 -3.29 -5.94 -13.59
C ASP A 55 -4.01 -4.90 -12.71
N CYS A 56 -3.26 -3.94 -12.16
CA CYS A 56 -3.82 -2.84 -11.39
C CYS A 56 -4.72 -1.95 -12.25
N GLN A 57 -4.33 -1.66 -13.50
CA GLN A 57 -5.10 -0.82 -14.41
C GLN A 57 -6.42 -1.47 -14.81
N GLU A 58 -6.42 -2.77 -15.08
CA GLU A 58 -7.63 -3.55 -15.39
C GLU A 58 -8.61 -3.47 -14.21
N ARG A 59 -8.16 -3.85 -13.02
CA ARG A 59 -8.97 -3.78 -11.80
C ARG A 59 -9.44 -2.37 -11.48
N TYR A 60 -8.59 -1.39 -11.72
CA TYR A 60 -8.93 0.01 -11.54
C TYR A 60 -10.05 0.40 -12.51
N ALA A 61 -9.96 0.05 -13.79
CA ALA A 61 -10.99 0.35 -14.79
C ALA A 61 -12.35 -0.25 -14.43
N GLU A 62 -12.39 -1.50 -13.96
CA GLU A 62 -13.62 -2.23 -13.63
C GLU A 62 -14.22 -1.84 -12.27
N GLY A 63 -13.39 -1.43 -11.30
CA GLY A 63 -13.84 -1.18 -9.94
C GLY A 63 -14.70 0.07 -9.79
N SER A 64 -15.94 -0.07 -9.29
CA SER A 64 -16.84 1.04 -8.96
C SER A 64 -16.40 1.84 -7.73
N THR A 65 -15.70 1.21 -6.78
CA THR A 65 -15.19 1.88 -5.56
C THR A 65 -14.17 2.99 -5.86
N THR A 66 -13.51 2.93 -7.02
CA THR A 66 -12.45 3.87 -7.41
C THR A 66 -12.97 5.07 -8.21
N GLU A 67 -14.28 5.20 -8.41
CA GLU A 67 -14.89 6.29 -9.19
C GLU A 67 -14.41 7.67 -8.76
N THR A 68 -14.29 7.92 -7.45
CA THR A 68 -13.84 9.24 -6.97
C THR A 68 -12.39 9.49 -7.37
N THR A 69 -11.51 8.50 -7.21
CA THR A 69 -10.10 8.59 -7.62
C THR A 69 -9.96 8.75 -9.14
N LYS A 70 -10.84 8.11 -9.93
CA LYS A 70 -10.84 8.18 -11.40
C LYS A 70 -11.07 9.59 -11.94
N TYR A 71 -11.82 10.44 -11.24
CA TYR A 71 -11.98 11.84 -11.64
C TYR A 71 -10.67 12.62 -11.61
N PHE A 72 -9.76 12.27 -10.71
CA PHE A 72 -8.45 12.91 -10.60
C PHE A 72 -7.41 12.23 -11.48
N PHE A 73 -7.47 10.89 -11.56
CA PHE A 73 -6.51 10.07 -12.31
C PHE A 73 -7.24 8.97 -13.08
N SER A 74 -7.41 9.19 -14.38
CA SER A 74 -8.07 8.22 -15.27
C SER A 74 -7.23 6.95 -15.47
N ARG A 75 -5.89 7.07 -15.33
CA ARG A 75 -4.94 5.96 -15.45
C ARG A 75 -4.16 5.75 -14.15
N ILE A 76 -3.92 4.48 -13.81
CA ILE A 76 -3.18 4.11 -12.60
C ILE A 76 -1.71 4.52 -12.67
N GLU A 77 -1.14 4.55 -13.88
CA GLU A 77 0.24 4.98 -14.08
C GLU A 77 0.44 6.46 -13.70
N GLU A 78 -0.53 7.31 -14.05
CA GLU A 78 -0.52 8.73 -13.70
C GLU A 78 -0.65 8.92 -12.18
N ALA A 79 -1.61 8.23 -11.57
CA ALA A 79 -1.78 8.22 -10.11
C ALA A 79 -0.48 7.78 -9.42
N TYR A 80 0.15 6.69 -9.89
CA TYR A 80 1.37 6.15 -9.31
C TYR A 80 2.55 7.13 -9.38
N ARG A 81 2.71 7.85 -10.50
CA ARG A 81 3.76 8.86 -10.66
C ARG A 81 3.58 10.01 -9.67
N VAL A 82 2.36 10.52 -9.53
CA VAL A 82 2.07 11.65 -8.63
C VAL A 82 2.20 11.22 -7.16
N ILE A 83 1.61 10.09 -6.78
CA ILE A 83 1.66 9.59 -5.40
C ILE A 83 3.10 9.31 -4.94
N ARG A 84 4.00 8.92 -5.85
CA ARG A 84 5.42 8.72 -5.52
C ARG A 84 6.20 10.02 -5.30
N GLN A 85 5.75 11.14 -5.85
CA GLN A 85 6.47 12.41 -5.83
C GLN A 85 5.98 13.34 -4.73
N VAL A 86 4.80 13.10 -4.19
CA VAL A 86 4.16 13.97 -3.20
C VAL A 86 4.07 13.25 -1.86
N GLU A 87 4.36 13.97 -0.78
CA GLU A 87 4.08 13.47 0.57
C GLU A 87 2.57 13.38 0.77
N MET A 88 2.06 12.16 0.99
CA MET A 88 0.64 11.92 1.13
C MET A 88 0.14 12.35 2.52
N THR A 89 -0.63 13.43 2.56
CA THR A 89 -1.32 13.84 3.80
C THR A 89 -2.66 13.12 3.94
N SER A 90 -3.16 13.01 5.18
CA SER A 90 -4.49 12.42 5.44
C SER A 90 -5.62 13.13 4.70
N GLN A 91 -5.52 14.45 4.52
CA GLN A 91 -6.54 15.26 3.85
C GLN A 91 -6.55 14.97 2.34
N MET A 92 -5.37 14.86 1.73
CA MET A 92 -5.23 14.49 0.32
C MET A 92 -5.78 13.10 0.06
N ALA A 93 -5.41 12.12 0.89
CA ALA A 93 -5.94 10.76 0.77
C ALA A 93 -7.47 10.75 0.83
N GLN A 94 -8.06 11.42 1.83
CA GLN A 94 -9.51 11.53 1.97
C GLN A 94 -10.21 12.19 0.80
N THR A 95 -9.62 13.25 0.24
CA THR A 95 -10.16 13.96 -0.94
C THR A 95 -10.08 13.09 -2.18
N LEU A 96 -8.93 12.50 -2.47
CA LEU A 96 -8.70 11.69 -3.67
C LEU A 96 -9.55 10.43 -3.67
N THR A 97 -9.75 9.80 -2.51
CA THR A 97 -10.53 8.57 -2.43
C THR A 97 -12.00 8.81 -2.12
N GLY A 98 -12.43 10.05 -1.86
CA GLY A 98 -13.80 10.38 -1.47
C GLY A 98 -14.25 9.83 -0.11
N HIS A 99 -13.30 9.42 0.75
CA HIS A 99 -13.55 8.79 2.05
C HIS A 99 -13.34 9.73 3.26
N GLY A 100 -13.30 11.04 3.01
CA GLY A 100 -13.24 12.05 4.07
C GLY A 100 -14.57 12.26 4.78
N ARG A 101 -14.53 13.02 5.88
CA ARG A 101 -15.71 13.53 6.60
C ARG A 101 -16.42 14.65 5.81
N PHE A 102 -16.53 14.51 4.49
CA PHE A 102 -17.27 15.44 3.65
C PHE A 102 -18.75 15.13 3.78
N THR A 103 -19.58 16.17 3.83
CA THR A 103 -21.03 16.07 4.03
C THR A 103 -21.67 15.04 3.08
N ARG A 104 -21.21 14.96 1.83
CA ARG A 104 -21.66 13.99 0.82
C ARG A 104 -21.36 12.51 1.15
N TYR A 105 -20.25 12.21 1.81
CA TYR A 105 -19.92 10.84 2.25
C TYR A 105 -20.75 10.44 3.48
N LEU A 106 -20.99 11.38 4.40
CA LEU A 106 -21.80 11.16 5.59
C LEU A 106 -23.28 10.89 5.25
N TYR A 107 -23.84 11.54 4.21
CA TYR A 107 -25.19 11.22 3.72
C TYR A 107 -25.30 9.79 3.19
N LYS A 108 -24.33 9.31 2.39
CA LYS A 108 -24.32 7.92 1.89
C LYS A 108 -24.27 6.88 3.02
N LEU A 109 -23.52 7.15 4.09
CA LEU A 109 -23.44 6.25 5.24
C LEU A 109 -24.72 6.25 6.09
N ARG A 110 -25.43 7.39 6.14
CA ARG A 110 -26.70 7.51 6.87
C ARG A 110 -27.81 6.71 6.19
N ASP A 111 -27.95 6.81 4.87
CA ASP A 111 -28.96 6.05 4.12
C ASP A 111 -28.75 4.53 4.23
N LEU A 112 -27.49 4.07 4.31
CA LEU A 112 -27.16 2.66 4.56
C LEU A 112 -27.53 2.19 5.97
N ARG A 113 -27.60 3.08 6.96
CA ARG A 113 -28.00 2.77 8.34
C ARG A 113 -29.53 2.69 8.46
N ASP A 114 -30.24 3.57 7.75
CA ASP A 114 -31.70 3.69 7.84
C ASP A 114 -32.44 2.64 6.96
N GLY A 115 -31.76 2.03 5.98
CA GLY A 115 -32.30 0.94 5.13
C GLY A 115 -32.13 -0.49 5.67
N LEU A 116 -31.61 -0.65 6.88
CA LEU A 116 -31.43 -1.95 7.57
C LEU A 116 -32.37 -2.13 8.79
N SER A 117 -33.41 -1.30 8.90
CA SER A 117 -34.43 -1.36 9.96
C SER A 117 -35.75 -1.94 9.48
#